data_AF-A0A286CUD8-F1
#
_entry.id   AF-A0A286CUD8-F1
#
_cell.length_a   1.000
_cell.length_b   1.000
_cell.length_c   1.000
_cell.angle_alpha   90.00
_cell.angle_beta   90.00
_cell.angle_gamma   90.00
#
_symmetry.space_group_name_H-M   'P 1'
#
loop_
_entity.id
_entity.type
_entity.pdbx_description
1 polymer ?
#
loop_
_entity_poly.entity_id
_entity_poly.type
_entity_poly.pdbx_seq_one_letter_code
_entity_poly.pdbx_strand_id
1 'polypeptide(L)' 'MDGLPASVDHDILAHRSIAAIATIRETLGCTIHQAVDAYAQRYEELRRDRPDDFRQELRRDRPDDFRPSPDE' A
#
# COMPACT_ATOMS: atom_id res chain seq x y z
N MET A 1 12.83 3.32 15.61
CA MET A 1 11.64 4.20 15.59
C MET A 1 10.45 3.28 15.80
N ASP A 2 10.12 3.03 17.06
CA ASP A 2 9.02 2.16 17.47
C ASP A 2 7.86 3.10 17.79
N GLY A 3 6.81 3.13 16.98
CA GLY A 3 5.79 4.17 17.15
C GLY A 3 4.56 4.09 16.25
N LEU A 4 4.48 3.11 15.36
CA LEU A 4 3.24 2.82 14.64
C LEU A 4 2.76 1.43 15.06
N PRO A 5 1.47 1.30 15.46
CA PRO A 5 0.94 0.01 15.85
C PRO A 5 0.90 -0.92 14.64
N ALA A 6 1.08 -2.22 14.86
CA ALA A 6 1.03 -3.24 13.80
C ALA A 6 -0.29 -3.23 13.00
N SER A 7 -1.36 -2.61 13.55
CA SER A 7 -2.60 -2.36 12.83
C SER A 7 -2.40 -1.47 11.60
N VAL A 8 -1.50 -0.48 11.66
CA VAL A 8 -1.19 0.41 10.54
C VAL A 8 -0.55 -0.37 9.40
N ASP A 9 0.42 -1.24 9.71
CA ASP A 9 1.06 -2.10 8.70
C ASP A 9 0.02 -3.03 8.05
N HIS A 10 -0.90 -3.59 8.85
CA HIS A 10 -2.00 -4.41 8.34
C HIS A 10 -2.93 -3.62 7.42
N ASP A 11 -3.34 -2.40 7.81
CA ASP A 11 -4.18 -1.54 6.98
C ASP A 11 -3.45 -1.12 5.69
N ILE A 12 -2.15 -0.85 5.74
CA ILE A 12 -1.32 -0.56 4.56
C ILE A 12 -1.31 -1.77 3.61
N LEU A 13 -1.02 -2.96 4.12
CA LEU A 13 -1.02 -4.20 3.32
C LEU A 13 -2.41 -4.52 2.76
N ALA A 14 -3.46 -4.23 3.52
CA ALA A 14 -4.86 -4.39 3.11
C ALA A 14 -5.36 -3.28 2.15
N HIS A 15 -4.48 -2.37 1.69
CA HIS A 15 -4.83 -1.23 0.84
C HIS A 15 -5.89 -0.28 1.45
N ARG A 16 -6.03 -0.29 2.78
CA ARG A 16 -6.92 0.60 3.54
C ARG A 16 -6.19 1.89 3.92
N SER A 17 -5.72 2.62 2.90
CA SER A 17 -4.96 3.87 3.07
C SER A 17 -5.66 4.89 3.98
N ILE A 18 -6.98 5.06 3.84
CA ILE A 18 -7.77 5.97 4.68
C ILE A 18 -7.75 5.53 6.16
N ALA A 19 -7.91 4.23 6.43
CA ALA A 19 -7.90 3.69 7.79
C ALA A 19 -6.51 3.80 8.42
N ALA A 20 -5.46 3.49 7.65
CA ALA A 20 -4.08 3.65 8.10
C ALA A 20 -3.77 5.10 8.47
N ILE A 21 -4.11 6.07 7.60
CA ILE A 21 -3.88 7.50 7.86
C ILE A 21 -4.69 7.98 9.08
N ALA A 22 -5.93 7.52 9.25
CA ALA A 22 -6.75 7.83 10.42
C ALA A 22 -6.09 7.32 11.71
N THR A 23 -5.64 6.06 11.72
CA THR A 23 -4.93 5.45 12.86
C THR A 23 -3.62 6.17 13.18
N ILE A 24 -2.83 6.53 12.16
CA ILE A 24 -1.60 7.31 12.31
C ILE A 24 -1.91 8.66 12.94
N ARG A 25 -2.95 9.33 12.46
CA ARG A 25 -3.38 10.63 12.98
C ARG A 25 -3.85 10.55 14.43
N GLU A 26 -4.64 9.54 14.79
CA GLU A 26 -5.08 9.32 16.17
C GLU A 26 -3.91 8.97 17.10
N THR A 27 -3.01 8.09 16.65
CA THR A 27 -1.87 7.62 17.46
C THR A 27 -0.86 8.74 17.73
N LEU A 28 -0.51 9.51 16.69
CA LEU A 28 0.51 10.55 16.78
C LEU A 28 -0.07 11.92 17.16
N GLY A 29 -1.39 12.09 17.13
CA GLY A 29 -2.05 13.39 17.36
C GLY A 29 -1.66 14.46 16.33
N CYS A 30 -1.22 14.04 15.15
CA CYS A 30 -0.60 14.89 14.13
C CYS A 30 -1.62 15.56 13.19
N THR A 31 -1.13 16.45 12.33
CA THR A 31 -1.92 16.97 11.21
C THR A 31 -2.08 15.91 10.11
N ILE A 32 -3.06 16.09 9.23
CA ILE A 32 -3.28 15.19 8.10
C ILE A 32 -2.02 15.08 7.23
N HIS A 33 -1.32 16.20 6.99
CA HIS A 33 -0.08 16.20 6.22
C HIS A 33 1.00 15.32 6.86
N GLN A 34 1.22 15.45 8.16
CA GLN A 34 2.16 14.61 8.89
C GLN A 34 1.75 13.13 8.91
N ALA A 35 0.44 12.85 9.01
CA ALA A 35 -0.05 11.49 8.96
C ALA A 35 0.16 10.84 7.59
N VAL A 36 -0.04 11.60 6.51
CA VAL A 36 0.25 11.16 5.13
C VAL A 36 1.74 10.94 4.91
N ASP A 37 2.60 11.82 5.45
CA ASP A 37 4.06 11.67 5.36
C ASP A 37 4.54 10.39 6.07
N ALA A 38 4.07 10.15 7.29
CA ALA A 38 4.35 8.92 8.03
C ALA A 38 3.79 7.66 7.34
N TYR A 39 2.60 7.75 6.74
CA TYR A 39 2.02 6.69 5.93
C TYR A 39 2.90 6.38 4.71
N ALA A 40 3.32 7.41 3.97
CA ALA A 40 4.13 7.26 2.77
C ALA A 40 5.47 6.59 3.09
N GLN A 41 6.14 7.04 4.15
CA GLN A 41 7.39 6.44 4.61
C GLN A 41 7.21 4.94 4.91
N ARG A 42 6.15 4.56 5.65
CA ARG A 42 5.87 3.14 5.94
C ARG A 42 5.49 2.33 4.71
N TYR A 43 4.71 2.92 3.82
CA TYR A 43 4.33 2.29 2.55
C TYR A 43 5.57 1.97 1.71
N GLU A 44 6.53 2.87 1.61
CA GLU A 44 7.78 2.65 0.88
C GLU A 44 8.64 1.56 1.53
N GLU A 45 8.75 1.55 2.86
CA GLU A 45 9.46 0.50 3.59
C GLU A 45 8.83 -0.88 3.35
N LEU A 46 7.51 -1.00 3.49
CA LEU A 46 6.77 -2.25 3.25
C LEU A 46 6.87 -2.68 1.79
N ARG A 47 6.80 -1.74 0.85
CA ARG A 47 6.95 -2.03 -0.58
C ARG A 47 8.35 -2.51 -0.92
N ARG A 48 9.38 -2.04 -0.20
CA ARG A 48 10.77 -2.48 -0.37
C ARG A 48 11.02 -3.85 0.25
N ASP A 49 10.42 -4.12 1.42
CA ASP A 49 10.56 -5.40 2.13
C ASP A 49 9.75 -6.51 1.45
N ARG A 50 8.53 -6.18 1.00
CA ARG A 50 7.56 -7.12 0.40
C ARG A 50 6.94 -6.55 -0.87
N PRO A 51 7.70 -6.44 -1.96
CA PRO A 51 7.17 -5.95 -3.22
C PRO A 51 6.05 -6.84 -3.80
N ASP A 52 5.97 -8.11 -3.42
CA ASP A 52 4.97 -9.07 -3.92
C ASP A 52 3.54 -8.78 -3.41
N ASP A 53 3.38 -8.32 -2.17
CA ASP A 53 2.06 -7.93 -1.61
C ASP A 53 1.46 -6.73 -2.37
N PHE A 54 2.31 -5.80 -2.83
CA PHE A 54 1.90 -4.64 -3.63
C PHE A 54 1.76 -4.95 -5.14
N ARG A 55 2.18 -6.15 -5.59
CA ARG A 55 2.19 -6.52 -7.01
C ARG A 55 0.84 -7.03 -7.51
N GLN A 56 -0.07 -7.41 -6.61
CA GLN A 56 -1.36 -8.00 -6.98
C GLN A 56 -2.26 -7.06 -7.78
N GLU A 57 -2.11 -5.74 -7.64
CA GLU A 57 -2.96 -4.78 -8.36
C GLU A 57 -2.57 -4.64 -9.85
N LEU A 58 -1.29 -4.81 -10.22
CA LEU A 58 -0.84 -4.67 -11.60
C LEU A 58 -1.20 -5.88 -12.50
N ARG A 59 -1.56 -7.03 -11.91
CA ARG A 59 -2.03 -8.19 -12.69
C ARG A 59 -3.49 -8.12 -13.11
N ARG A 60 -4.31 -7.24 -12.49
CA ARG A 60 -5.73 -7.12 -12.85
C ARG A 60 -5.96 -6.25 -14.09
N ASP A 61 -4.96 -5.49 -14.51
CA ASP A 61 -5.01 -4.58 -15.67
C ASP A 61 -4.30 -5.13 -16.93
N ARG A 62 -3.67 -6.31 -16.85
CA ARG A 62 -3.21 -7.01 -18.06
C ARG A 62 -4.33 -7.91 -18.54
N PRO A 63 -5.06 -7.58 -19.62
CA PRO A 63 -5.80 -8.59 -20.34
C PRO A 63 -4.77 -9.63 -20.84
N ASP A 64 -4.81 -10.80 -20.21
CA ASP A 64 -4.17 -12.02 -20.69
C ASP A 64 -4.95 -12.52 -21.91
N ASP A 65 -4.99 -11.74 -23.00
CA ASP A 65 -5.46 -12.21 -24.31
C ASP A 65 -5.05 -11.23 -25.42
N PHE A 66 -3.78 -11.26 -25.80
CA PHE A 66 -3.42 -10.95 -27.18
C PHE A 66 -2.50 -12.04 -27.66
N ARG A 67 -3.06 -13.26 -27.74
CA ARG A 67 -2.46 -14.30 -28.55
C ARG A 67 -2.71 -13.89 -30.00
N PRO A 68 -1.70 -13.49 -30.80
CA PRO A 68 -1.94 -13.27 -32.21
C PRO A 68 -2.38 -14.62 -32.77
N SER A 69 -3.61 -14.70 -33.29
CA SER A 69 -4.02 -15.80 -34.14
C SER A 69 -3.03 -15.87 -35.30
N PRO A 70 -2.38 -17.02 -35.55
CA PRO A 70 -1.67 -17.20 -36.80
C PRO A 70 -2.72 -17.21 -37.91
N ASP A 71 -2.74 -16.16 -38.71
CA ASP A 71 -3.54 -16.11 -39.94
C ASP A 71 -2.84 -16.99 -40.98
N GLU A 72 -3.61 -17.94 -41.52
CA GLU A 72 -3.22 -19.01 -42.45
C GLU A 72 -3.33 -18.57 -43.92
#